data_AF-W4KPU7-F1
#
_entry.id   AF-W4KPU7-F1
#
_cell.length_a   1.000
_cell.length_b   1.000
_cell.length_c   1.000
_cell.angle_alpha   90.00
_cell.angle_beta   90.00
_cell.angle_gamma   90.00
#
_symmetry.space_group_name_H-M   'P 1'
#
loop_
_entity.id
_entity.type
_entity.pdbx_description
1 polymer ?
#
loop_
_entity_poly.entity_id
_entity_poly.type
_entity_poly.pdbx_seq_one_letter_code
_entity_poly.pdbx_strand_id
1 'polypeptide(L)'
;LRRSDPSTIQNKFLVGYQGWFTCHGDGEPVGPGHHGWLHWFTYPVPDGGNINVDLWPDTSEYSASELYPAPGFTHANGDQAFIFSSRHPKTVQRHFHWMAQNGIDGAFLQRFVGQCDMEQGNEGIRKIRDEVGDRVKESAEKEGRVFAIMYDVAGVQPDRVQKIIEEDWNHLLYDQRVLDSPNYLRENGKPVIAIWGFGFADSNHTPEQLRAVTDYLRSTTPGGAYIMAGTPAHWRSSQSDADRNPEFVPTWIESFDAISPWTIGRYSDQQSADGFAEDRIKGDVEFIENWEKQKGRHVDYVPVVHPGGSALNMSQGKWAFNGAPRQGGRFLWRQLYNARRYGAKIVYGAMWDEYDEGTNFIPVVSHKRQLPHDEEGRFRLMALDEDGYDLPSDWYMRIAGMAAEGFKGQREIVEDFPEKELRDWWGTRPKYELGQSSGSGVASGSGSGLGQEAGNGQSYEQWLVSVEQTKEGDELPPPPYSIEADSGTQSIPTGRPAPPLATRPAGPPAL
;
A
#
# COMPACT_ATOMS: atom_id res chain seq x y z
N LEU A 1 -12.66 -14.59 18.12
CA LEU A 1 -11.97 -14.52 16.81
C LEU A 1 -10.80 -15.52 16.82
N ARG A 2 -10.60 -16.29 15.73
CA ARG A 2 -9.42 -17.15 15.60
C ARG A 2 -8.21 -16.25 15.41
N ARG A 3 -7.26 -16.29 16.34
CA ARG A 3 -6.00 -15.55 16.24
C ARG A 3 -5.18 -16.09 15.06
N SER A 4 -4.48 -15.21 14.36
CA SER A 4 -3.50 -15.61 13.36
C SER A 4 -2.29 -16.20 14.07
N ASP A 5 -1.78 -17.32 13.57
CA ASP A 5 -0.56 -17.94 14.09
C ASP A 5 0.67 -17.11 13.66
N PRO A 6 1.43 -16.51 14.60
CA PRO A 6 2.62 -15.73 14.27
C PRO A 6 3.84 -16.58 13.95
N SER A 7 3.82 -17.90 14.18
CA SER A 7 5.01 -18.75 14.05
C SER A 7 5.33 -19.20 12.62
N THR A 8 4.39 -19.00 11.70
CA THR A 8 4.53 -19.39 10.29
C THR A 8 3.91 -18.36 9.36
N ILE A 9 4.48 -18.17 8.17
CA ILE A 9 3.87 -17.42 7.06
C ILE A 9 2.91 -18.27 6.21
N GLN A 10 3.02 -19.59 6.34
CA GLN A 10 2.35 -20.57 5.48
C GLN A 10 0.82 -20.55 5.64
N ASN A 11 0.11 -20.82 4.54
CA ASN A 11 -1.36 -20.96 4.51
C ASN A 11 -2.10 -19.68 4.95
N LYS A 12 -1.58 -18.51 4.56
CA LYS A 12 -2.11 -17.20 4.94
C LYS A 12 -2.48 -16.35 3.74
N PHE A 13 -3.48 -15.51 3.97
CA PHE A 13 -3.74 -14.31 3.18
C PHE A 13 -3.19 -13.12 3.96
N LEU A 14 -2.09 -12.55 3.48
CA LEU A 14 -1.46 -11.36 4.04
C LEU A 14 -1.69 -10.19 3.10
N VAL A 15 -1.76 -8.98 3.64
CA VAL A 15 -2.00 -7.77 2.84
C VAL A 15 -0.88 -6.78 3.02
N GLY A 16 -0.63 -5.95 2.02
CA GLY A 16 0.17 -4.74 2.20
C GLY A 16 -0.58 -3.70 3.03
N TYR A 17 0.13 -2.92 3.83
CA TYR A 17 -0.44 -1.82 4.61
C TYR A 17 0.49 -0.61 4.57
N GLN A 18 0.01 0.52 4.04
CA GLN A 18 0.81 1.75 3.94
C GLN A 18 0.76 2.56 5.23
N GLY A 19 -0.45 2.77 5.76
CA GLY A 19 -0.70 3.65 6.90
C GLY A 19 -0.23 5.09 6.66
N TRP A 20 -0.36 5.62 5.44
CA TRP A 20 0.27 6.90 5.06
C TRP A 20 -0.68 8.09 4.86
N PHE A 21 -1.99 7.89 5.00
CA PHE A 21 -2.97 8.94 4.81
C PHE A 21 -3.00 9.87 6.02
N THR A 22 -2.52 11.11 5.89
CA THR A 22 -2.51 12.09 6.99
C THR A 22 -3.50 13.22 6.73
N CYS A 23 -3.97 13.84 7.80
CA CYS A 23 -4.92 14.93 7.77
C CYS A 23 -4.41 16.15 8.53
N HIS A 24 -4.83 17.34 8.11
CA HIS A 24 -4.58 18.54 8.90
C HIS A 24 -5.19 18.41 10.31
N GLY A 25 -4.38 18.64 11.34
CA GLY A 25 -4.80 18.55 12.73
C GLY A 25 -4.74 17.14 13.34
N ASP A 26 -4.21 16.14 12.63
CA ASP A 26 -4.06 14.78 13.15
C ASP A 26 -2.82 14.54 14.02
N GLY A 27 -2.00 15.58 14.19
CA GLY A 27 -0.77 15.56 14.97
C GLY A 27 0.19 16.65 14.50
N GLU A 28 1.44 16.57 14.94
CA GLU A 28 2.51 17.43 14.42
C GLU A 28 2.69 17.15 12.91
N PRO A 29 2.72 18.19 12.04
CA PRO A 29 2.96 18.00 10.62
C PRO A 29 4.34 17.40 10.31
N VAL A 30 4.55 17.00 9.05
CA VAL A 30 5.82 16.42 8.55
C VAL A 30 7.02 17.33 8.80
N GLY A 31 6.81 18.64 8.84
CA GLY A 31 7.85 19.60 9.15
C GLY A 31 7.28 20.99 9.42
N PRO A 32 8.11 21.94 9.86
CA PRO A 32 7.69 23.32 10.05
C PRO A 32 7.04 23.89 8.79
N GLY A 33 5.84 24.46 8.92
CA GLY A 33 5.10 25.05 7.79
C GLY A 33 4.36 24.05 6.90
N HIS A 34 4.52 22.74 7.10
CA HIS A 34 3.77 21.74 6.32
C HIS A 34 2.28 21.76 6.68
N HIS A 35 1.40 21.70 5.67
CA HIS A 35 -0.06 21.82 5.82
C HIS A 35 -0.73 20.61 6.51
N GLY A 36 -0.02 19.49 6.65
CA GLY A 36 -0.46 18.29 7.37
C GLY A 36 -1.19 17.24 6.53
N TRP A 37 -1.47 17.53 5.26
CA TRP A 37 -2.05 16.56 4.32
C TRP A 37 -0.97 15.76 3.63
N LEU A 38 -1.13 14.44 3.58
CA LEU A 38 -0.36 13.53 2.74
C LEU A 38 -1.31 12.49 2.19
N HIS A 39 -1.06 12.07 0.95
CA HIS A 39 -1.81 11.04 0.22
C HIS A 39 -3.26 11.38 -0.08
N TRP A 40 -4.09 11.81 0.87
CA TRP A 40 -5.45 12.27 0.52
C TRP A 40 -5.44 13.46 -0.44
N PHE A 41 -4.64 14.47 -0.10
CA PHE A 41 -4.54 15.72 -0.83
C PHE A 41 -3.09 16.17 -0.97
N THR A 42 -2.76 16.78 -2.11
CA THR A 42 -1.48 17.49 -2.29
C THR A 42 -1.45 18.81 -1.52
N TYR A 43 -2.61 19.45 -1.39
CA TYR A 43 -2.86 20.69 -0.64
C TYR A 43 -4.40 20.83 -0.48
N PRO A 44 -4.93 21.68 0.43
CA PRO A 44 -6.37 21.95 0.45
C PRO A 44 -6.91 22.38 -0.92
N VAL A 45 -8.01 21.77 -1.38
CA VAL A 45 -8.59 22.07 -2.70
C VAL A 45 -9.01 23.53 -2.88
N PRO A 46 -9.62 24.20 -1.88
CA PRO A 46 -9.94 25.63 -1.97
C PRO A 46 -8.71 26.52 -2.19
N ASP A 47 -7.53 26.04 -1.82
CA ASP A 47 -6.26 26.76 -1.94
C ASP A 47 -5.43 26.29 -3.14
N GLY A 48 -6.06 25.62 -4.12
CA GLY A 48 -5.42 25.18 -5.36
C GLY A 48 -4.83 23.78 -5.33
N GLY A 49 -5.05 23.01 -4.25
CA GLY A 49 -4.62 21.62 -4.16
C GLY A 49 -5.46 20.63 -4.95
N ASN A 50 -5.01 19.38 -4.97
CA ASN A 50 -5.69 18.25 -5.62
C ASN A 50 -5.96 17.13 -4.62
N ILE A 51 -7.05 16.40 -4.83
CA ILE A 51 -7.24 15.07 -4.24
C ILE A 51 -6.44 14.04 -5.06
N ASN A 52 -5.87 13.02 -4.43
CA ASN A 52 -5.18 11.96 -5.17
C ASN A 52 -6.05 10.72 -5.42
N VAL A 53 -7.06 10.49 -4.59
CA VAL A 53 -7.85 9.26 -4.66
C VAL A 53 -8.99 9.35 -5.67
N ASP A 54 -9.30 8.23 -6.33
CA ASP A 54 -10.55 8.07 -7.08
C ASP A 54 -11.61 7.43 -6.18
N LEU A 55 -11.28 6.34 -5.49
CA LEU A 55 -12.22 5.63 -4.61
C LEU A 55 -12.49 6.41 -3.32
N TRP A 56 -13.77 6.67 -3.04
CA TRP A 56 -14.15 7.37 -1.81
C TRP A 56 -14.36 6.39 -0.64
N PRO A 57 -13.70 6.60 0.51
CA PRO A 57 -13.84 5.70 1.66
C PRO A 57 -15.26 5.72 2.24
N ASP A 58 -15.77 4.55 2.64
CA ASP A 58 -16.95 4.50 3.51
C ASP A 58 -16.52 4.77 4.96
N THR A 59 -16.89 5.93 5.48
CA THR A 59 -16.53 6.38 6.83
C THR A 59 -17.60 6.08 7.89
N SER A 60 -18.66 5.35 7.55
CA SER A 60 -19.82 5.14 8.44
C SER A 60 -19.52 4.38 9.74
N GLU A 61 -18.48 3.55 9.76
CA GLU A 61 -18.07 2.80 10.96
C GLU A 61 -17.08 3.56 11.87
N TYR A 62 -16.54 4.70 11.41
CA TYR A 62 -15.58 5.48 12.17
C TYR A 62 -16.28 6.35 13.21
N SER A 63 -15.63 6.52 14.36
CA SER A 63 -16.06 7.51 15.34
C SER A 63 -15.67 8.92 14.90
N ALA A 64 -16.38 9.94 15.40
CA ALA A 64 -16.06 11.34 15.08
C ALA A 64 -14.60 11.74 15.40
N SER A 65 -13.95 11.09 16.38
CA SER A 65 -12.53 11.35 16.70
C SER A 65 -11.55 10.87 15.63
N GLU A 66 -11.96 9.95 14.76
CA GLU A 66 -11.13 9.42 13.68
C GLU A 66 -11.24 10.25 12.39
N LEU A 67 -12.21 11.18 12.33
CA LEU A 67 -12.65 11.82 11.10
C LEU A 67 -12.24 13.29 11.02
N TYR A 68 -11.77 13.68 9.84
CA TYR A 68 -11.27 15.01 9.51
C TYR A 68 -12.03 15.56 8.29
N PRO A 69 -12.37 16.86 8.26
CA PRO A 69 -13.04 17.46 7.12
C PRO A 69 -12.20 17.32 5.85
N ALA A 70 -12.79 16.81 4.78
CA ALA A 70 -12.18 16.82 3.45
C ALA A 70 -12.28 18.24 2.85
N PRO A 71 -11.17 18.98 2.73
CA PRO A 71 -11.21 20.39 2.34
C PRO A 71 -11.75 20.55 0.92
N GLY A 72 -12.81 21.35 0.79
CA GLY A 72 -13.45 21.63 -0.50
C GLY A 72 -14.44 20.56 -0.99
N PHE A 73 -14.74 19.52 -0.19
CA PHE A 73 -15.70 18.47 -0.57
C PHE A 73 -16.95 18.50 0.30
N THR A 74 -18.11 18.45 -0.35
CA THR A 74 -19.43 18.35 0.30
C THR A 74 -20.29 17.27 -0.35
N HIS A 75 -21.24 16.74 0.40
CA HIS A 75 -22.26 15.83 -0.11
C HIS A 75 -23.35 16.61 -0.86
N ALA A 76 -24.17 15.91 -1.64
CA ALA A 76 -25.25 16.53 -2.44
C ALA A 76 -26.28 17.34 -1.62
N ASN A 77 -26.38 17.06 -0.31
CA ASN A 77 -27.24 17.81 0.62
C ASN A 77 -26.55 19.05 1.23
N GLY A 78 -25.30 19.32 0.88
CA GLY A 78 -24.49 20.42 1.40
C GLY A 78 -23.68 20.08 2.67
N ASP A 79 -23.81 18.86 3.21
CA ASP A 79 -23.06 18.47 4.39
C ASP A 79 -21.57 18.31 4.07
N GLN A 80 -20.72 18.70 5.01
CA GLN A 80 -19.26 18.53 4.94
C GLN A 80 -18.90 17.03 4.80
N ALA A 81 -18.05 16.70 3.83
CA ALA A 81 -17.51 15.35 3.68
C ALA A 81 -16.34 15.10 4.63
N PHE A 82 -16.17 13.87 5.11
CA PHE A 82 -15.13 13.49 6.06
C PHE A 82 -14.36 12.25 5.62
N ILE A 83 -13.08 12.21 6.01
CA ILE A 83 -12.13 11.13 5.76
C ILE A 83 -11.35 10.82 7.05
N PHE A 84 -10.68 9.67 7.11
CA PHE A 84 -9.91 9.26 8.28
C PHE A 84 -8.43 9.65 8.17
N SER A 85 -7.72 9.67 9.30
CA SER A 85 -6.24 9.69 9.33
C SER A 85 -5.67 8.33 9.75
N SER A 86 -4.68 7.85 9.01
CA SER A 86 -3.86 6.67 9.33
C SER A 86 -2.94 6.86 10.54
N ARG A 87 -2.78 8.11 11.01
CA ARG A 87 -2.10 8.42 12.28
C ARG A 87 -3.03 8.30 13.48
N HIS A 88 -4.34 8.15 13.30
CA HIS A 88 -5.20 8.03 14.47
C HIS A 88 -5.21 6.58 15.00
N PRO A 89 -4.91 6.31 16.29
CA PRO A 89 -4.77 4.93 16.80
C PRO A 89 -6.04 4.10 16.67
N LYS A 90 -7.23 4.71 16.81
CA LYS A 90 -8.50 3.99 16.60
C LYS A 90 -8.70 3.58 15.14
N THR A 91 -8.21 4.38 14.18
CA THR A 91 -8.28 4.06 12.74
C THR A 91 -7.45 2.81 12.45
N VAL A 92 -6.19 2.78 12.89
CA VAL A 92 -5.32 1.62 12.68
C VAL A 92 -5.90 0.39 13.38
N GLN A 93 -6.38 0.54 14.62
CA GLN A 93 -7.02 -0.57 15.32
C GLN A 93 -8.26 -1.08 14.55
N ARG A 94 -9.07 -0.18 13.99
CA ARG A 94 -10.24 -0.55 13.17
C ARG A 94 -9.85 -1.30 11.92
N HIS A 95 -8.80 -0.88 11.22
CA HIS A 95 -8.31 -1.61 10.05
C HIS A 95 -7.92 -3.05 10.40
N PHE A 96 -7.22 -3.25 11.51
CA PHE A 96 -6.87 -4.57 12.03
C PHE A 96 -8.09 -5.34 12.57
N HIS A 97 -9.08 -4.64 13.11
CA HIS A 97 -10.32 -5.22 13.55
C HIS A 97 -11.09 -5.81 12.36
N TRP A 98 -11.18 -5.07 11.26
CA TRP A 98 -11.77 -5.56 10.01
C TRP A 98 -11.02 -6.76 9.44
N MET A 99 -9.68 -6.77 9.51
CA MET A 99 -8.90 -7.97 9.17
C MET A 99 -9.32 -9.16 10.03
N ALA A 100 -9.46 -8.96 11.34
CA ALA A 100 -9.81 -10.01 12.29
C ALA A 100 -11.22 -10.55 12.07
N GLN A 101 -12.20 -9.66 11.84
CA GLN A 101 -13.60 -10.01 11.57
C GLN A 101 -13.76 -10.80 10.26
N ASN A 102 -12.98 -10.45 9.24
CA ASN A 102 -13.04 -11.10 7.94
C ASN A 102 -12.05 -12.28 7.81
N GLY A 103 -11.21 -12.54 8.81
CA GLY A 103 -10.30 -13.69 8.80
C GLY A 103 -9.00 -13.49 8.02
N ILE A 104 -8.66 -12.25 7.66
CA ILE A 104 -7.35 -11.86 7.11
C ILE A 104 -6.30 -12.06 8.22
N ASP A 105 -5.15 -12.61 7.84
CA ASP A 105 -4.17 -13.09 8.83
C ASP A 105 -3.34 -11.95 9.43
N GLY A 106 -3.07 -10.91 8.66
CA GLY A 106 -2.20 -9.80 9.07
C GLY A 106 -1.68 -8.99 7.90
N ALA A 107 -0.72 -8.10 8.18
CA ALA A 107 -0.24 -7.12 7.24
C ALA A 107 1.29 -7.03 7.16
N PHE A 108 1.81 -6.76 5.97
CA PHE A 108 3.15 -6.22 5.81
C PHE A 108 3.06 -4.69 5.87
N LEU A 109 3.62 -4.08 6.90
CA LEU A 109 3.73 -2.63 7.01
C LEU A 109 4.88 -2.14 6.14
N GLN A 110 4.55 -1.32 5.15
CA GLN A 110 5.52 -0.79 4.21
C GLN A 110 6.32 0.37 4.82
N ARG A 111 7.63 0.34 4.63
CA ARG A 111 8.58 1.39 4.98
C ARG A 111 9.38 1.75 3.74
N PHE A 112 9.12 2.92 3.18
CA PHE A 112 9.86 3.44 2.04
C PHE A 112 11.25 3.87 2.49
N VAL A 113 12.28 3.28 1.89
CA VAL A 113 13.68 3.54 2.27
C VAL A 113 14.00 5.02 2.10
N GLY A 114 13.49 5.69 1.06
CA GLY A 114 13.66 7.14 0.89
C GLY A 114 13.12 7.97 2.06
N GLN A 115 11.99 7.56 2.65
CA GLN A 115 11.40 8.22 3.82
C GLN A 115 12.15 7.92 5.13
N CYS A 116 13.11 7.00 5.09
CA CYS A 116 13.98 6.67 6.22
C CYS A 116 15.37 7.34 6.09
N ASP A 117 15.62 8.07 5.01
CA ASP A 117 16.91 8.73 4.75
C ASP A 117 17.06 10.00 5.59
N MET A 118 17.67 9.85 6.76
CA MET A 118 17.87 10.94 7.72
C MET A 118 18.85 12.01 7.22
N GLU A 119 19.72 11.72 6.25
CA GLU A 119 20.63 12.73 5.70
C GLU A 119 19.93 13.66 4.70
N GLN A 120 18.73 13.30 4.24
CA GLN A 120 17.91 14.12 3.34
C GLN A 120 16.84 14.94 4.09
N GLY A 121 16.92 15.06 5.42
CA GLY A 121 15.98 15.87 6.19
C GLY A 121 14.59 15.23 6.35
N ASN A 122 14.53 13.89 6.32
CA ASN A 122 13.29 13.14 6.43
C ASN A 122 12.85 12.86 7.88
N GLU A 123 13.34 13.60 8.88
CA GLU A 123 13.06 13.36 10.30
C GLU A 123 11.56 13.26 10.59
N GLY A 124 10.75 14.17 10.05
CA GLY A 124 9.34 14.21 10.38
C GLY A 124 8.52 13.15 9.65
N ILE A 125 8.84 12.81 8.39
CA ILE A 125 8.17 11.68 7.72
C ILE A 125 8.57 10.36 8.37
N ARG A 126 9.84 10.21 8.77
CA ARG A 126 10.33 9.06 9.52
C ARG A 126 9.61 8.92 10.87
N LYS A 127 9.46 10.02 11.61
CA LYS A 127 8.68 10.04 12.85
C LYS A 127 7.25 9.55 12.64
N ILE A 128 6.57 9.99 11.58
CA ILE A 128 5.21 9.52 11.25
C ILE A 128 5.22 8.01 10.96
N ARG A 129 6.23 7.49 10.25
CA ARG A 129 6.35 6.04 9.97
C ARG A 129 6.54 5.22 11.25
N ASP A 130 7.29 5.72 12.22
CA ASP A 130 7.44 5.06 13.52
C ASP A 130 6.14 5.12 14.32
N GLU A 131 5.48 6.28 14.34
CA GLU A 131 4.16 6.48 14.95
C GLU A 131 3.14 5.45 14.44
N VAL A 132 3.13 5.21 13.13
CA VAL A 132 2.25 4.22 12.49
C VAL A 132 2.71 2.80 12.79
N GLY A 133 4.02 2.57 12.85
CA GLY A 133 4.62 1.29 13.26
C GLY A 133 4.19 0.85 14.66
N ASP A 134 4.23 1.75 15.63
CA ASP A 134 3.76 1.49 17.00
C ASP A 134 2.28 1.13 17.00
N ARG A 135 1.44 1.87 16.27
CA ARG A 135 0.01 1.59 16.17
C ARG A 135 -0.30 0.26 15.51
N VAL A 136 0.44 -0.11 14.47
CA VAL A 136 0.32 -1.41 13.81
C VAL A 136 0.67 -2.53 14.79
N LYS A 137 1.77 -2.39 15.52
CA LYS A 137 2.18 -3.35 16.56
C LYS A 137 1.09 -3.53 17.62
N GLU A 138 0.61 -2.43 18.21
CA GLU A 138 -0.45 -2.45 19.22
C GLU A 138 -1.76 -3.04 18.68
N SER A 139 -2.16 -2.68 17.47
CA SER A 139 -3.39 -3.14 16.83
C SER A 139 -3.32 -4.62 16.46
N ALA A 140 -2.18 -5.09 15.96
CA ALA A 140 -1.94 -6.49 15.66
C ALA A 140 -2.07 -7.37 16.92
N GLU A 141 -1.47 -6.93 18.04
CA GLU A 141 -1.57 -7.60 19.34
C GLU A 141 -3.02 -7.67 19.86
N LYS A 142 -3.73 -6.54 19.79
CA LYS A 142 -5.11 -6.41 20.28
C LYS A 142 -6.11 -7.24 19.48
N GLU A 143 -5.99 -7.23 18.14
CA GLU A 143 -6.91 -7.91 17.22
C GLU A 143 -6.44 -9.33 16.84
N GLY A 144 -5.30 -9.77 17.39
CA GLY A 144 -4.73 -11.09 17.18
C GLY A 144 -4.37 -11.36 15.72
N ARG A 145 -3.89 -10.34 15.01
CA ARG A 145 -3.36 -10.41 13.65
C ARG A 145 -1.83 -10.41 13.69
N VAL A 146 -1.18 -10.85 12.63
CA VAL A 146 0.28 -10.75 12.51
C VAL A 146 0.70 -9.47 11.79
N PHE A 147 1.94 -9.04 11.97
CA PHE A 147 2.54 -8.02 11.12
C PHE A 147 4.02 -8.30 10.83
N ALA A 148 4.55 -7.75 9.73
CA ALA A 148 5.96 -7.76 9.40
C ALA A 148 6.35 -6.45 8.70
N ILE A 149 7.64 -6.10 8.74
CA ILE A 149 8.15 -4.94 8.02
C ILE A 149 8.45 -5.31 6.56
N MET A 150 8.03 -4.46 5.64
CA MET A 150 8.39 -4.50 4.23
C MET A 150 9.13 -3.22 3.85
N TYR A 151 10.39 -3.34 3.43
CA TYR A 151 11.12 -2.23 2.84
C TYR A 151 10.74 -2.06 1.38
N ASP A 152 10.58 -0.82 0.94
CA ASP A 152 10.46 -0.44 -0.47
C ASP A 152 11.67 0.42 -0.87
N VAL A 153 12.47 -0.05 -1.83
CA VAL A 153 13.70 0.63 -2.27
C VAL A 153 13.49 1.56 -3.48
N ALA A 154 12.28 1.66 -4.03
CA ALA A 154 12.05 2.49 -5.21
C ALA A 154 12.26 3.98 -4.94
N GLY A 155 12.75 4.67 -5.98
CA GLY A 155 13.05 6.10 -5.92
C GLY A 155 14.30 6.45 -5.09
N VAL A 156 15.01 5.47 -4.53
CA VAL A 156 16.23 5.69 -3.75
C VAL A 156 17.45 5.50 -4.62
N GLN A 157 18.45 6.38 -4.45
CA GLN A 157 19.72 6.23 -5.16
C GLN A 157 20.41 4.91 -4.75
N PRO A 158 20.84 4.05 -5.70
CA PRO A 158 21.32 2.70 -5.40
C PRO A 158 22.45 2.64 -4.36
N ASP A 159 23.35 3.62 -4.36
CA ASP A 159 24.49 3.70 -3.43
C ASP A 159 24.08 4.09 -1.99
N ARG A 160 22.87 4.61 -1.79
CA ARG A 160 22.32 4.96 -0.47
C ARG A 160 21.47 3.85 0.15
N VAL A 161 20.83 3.01 -0.68
CA VAL A 161 19.85 1.99 -0.25
C VAL A 161 20.35 1.16 0.92
N GLN A 162 21.56 0.60 0.80
CA GLN A 162 22.12 -0.28 1.84
C GLN A 162 22.27 0.47 3.16
N LYS A 163 22.95 1.62 3.16
CA LYS A 163 23.20 2.41 4.36
C LYS A 163 21.91 2.77 5.09
N ILE A 164 20.89 3.23 4.37
CA ILE A 164 19.63 3.65 4.97
C ILE A 164 18.90 2.44 5.60
N ILE A 165 18.89 1.28 4.94
CA ILE A 165 18.33 0.06 5.52
C ILE A 165 19.10 -0.35 6.78
N GLU A 166 20.43 -0.26 6.77
CA GLU A 166 21.25 -0.59 7.95
C GLU A 166 20.93 0.32 9.15
N GLU A 167 20.79 1.62 8.91
CA GLU A 167 20.44 2.59 9.95
C GLU A 167 19.01 2.40 10.45
N ASP A 168 18.04 2.28 9.55
CA ASP A 168 16.62 2.09 9.90
C ASP A 168 16.37 0.75 10.59
N TRP A 169 16.97 -0.35 10.12
CA TRP A 169 16.77 -1.65 10.74
C TRP A 169 17.35 -1.69 12.15
N ASN A 170 18.53 -1.11 12.38
CA ASN A 170 19.08 -0.94 13.72
C ASN A 170 18.11 -0.14 14.62
N HIS A 171 17.56 0.96 14.11
CA HIS A 171 16.55 1.72 14.87
C HIS A 171 15.31 0.88 15.19
N LEU A 172 14.78 0.13 14.23
CA LEU A 172 13.62 -0.74 14.44
C LEU A 172 13.88 -1.83 15.48
N LEU A 173 15.11 -2.37 15.50
CA LEU A 173 15.53 -3.39 16.48
C LEU A 173 15.70 -2.81 17.88
N TYR A 174 16.42 -1.69 18.02
CA TYR A 174 16.87 -1.22 19.34
C TYR A 174 15.97 -0.15 19.95
N ASP A 175 15.47 0.78 19.13
CA ASP A 175 14.67 1.90 19.59
C ASP A 175 13.18 1.54 19.59
N GLN A 176 12.65 1.06 18.45
CA GLN A 176 11.23 0.67 18.32
C GLN A 176 10.94 -0.71 18.91
N ARG A 177 11.97 -1.55 19.05
CA ARG A 177 11.86 -2.94 19.53
C ARG A 177 10.73 -3.69 18.82
N VAL A 178 10.76 -3.62 17.49
CA VAL A 178 9.67 -4.15 16.65
C VAL A 178 9.49 -5.66 16.85
N LEU A 179 10.58 -6.38 17.12
CA LEU A 179 10.60 -7.83 17.29
C LEU A 179 10.17 -8.32 18.68
N ASP A 180 9.98 -7.42 19.65
CA ASP A 180 9.48 -7.76 20.99
C ASP A 180 7.98 -8.13 20.95
N SER A 181 7.27 -7.78 19.88
CA SER A 181 5.86 -8.12 19.73
C SER A 181 5.67 -9.63 19.54
N PRO A 182 4.78 -10.28 20.31
CA PRO A 182 4.42 -11.68 20.08
C PRO A 182 3.67 -11.89 18.75
N ASN A 183 3.20 -10.81 18.13
CA ASN A 183 2.45 -10.82 16.87
C ASN A 183 3.33 -10.50 15.66
N TYR A 184 4.63 -10.26 15.84
CA TYR A 184 5.55 -10.14 14.71
C TYR A 184 5.64 -11.50 13.98
N LEU A 185 5.40 -11.50 12.66
CA LEU A 185 5.33 -12.70 11.84
C LEU A 185 6.70 -13.38 11.75
N ARG A 186 6.69 -14.71 11.92
CA ARG A 186 7.88 -15.55 11.84
C ARG A 186 7.63 -16.72 10.91
N GLU A 187 8.72 -17.32 10.43
CA GLU A 187 8.72 -18.61 9.77
C GLU A 187 9.86 -19.44 10.34
N ASN A 188 9.55 -20.60 10.93
CA ASN A 188 10.51 -21.48 11.58
C ASN A 188 11.39 -20.76 12.62
N GLY A 189 10.76 -19.87 13.41
CA GLY A 189 11.40 -19.08 14.47
C GLY A 189 12.09 -17.79 14.02
N LYS A 190 12.32 -17.61 12.71
CA LYS A 190 12.96 -16.42 12.15
C LYS A 190 11.92 -15.32 11.88
N PRO A 191 12.16 -14.06 12.28
CA PRO A 191 11.36 -12.91 11.83
C PRO A 191 11.25 -12.86 10.32
N VAL A 192 10.04 -12.61 9.82
CA VAL A 192 9.80 -12.34 8.41
C VAL A 192 10.12 -10.87 8.13
N ILE A 193 10.89 -10.62 7.08
CA ILE A 193 11.18 -9.28 6.55
C ILE A 193 10.93 -9.33 5.05
N ALA A 194 10.24 -8.32 4.50
CA ALA A 194 10.06 -8.22 3.06
C ALA A 194 10.88 -7.06 2.49
N ILE A 195 11.33 -7.20 1.25
CA ILE A 195 12.07 -6.17 0.53
C ILE A 195 11.56 -6.11 -0.90
N TRP A 196 10.97 -5.00 -1.30
CA TRP A 196 10.43 -4.77 -2.63
C TRP A 196 11.31 -3.78 -3.40
N GLY A 197 11.49 -4.02 -4.70
CA GLY A 197 12.01 -3.03 -5.64
C GLY A 197 13.40 -3.32 -6.23
N PHE A 198 14.14 -4.31 -5.71
CA PHE A 198 15.43 -4.69 -6.31
C PHE A 198 15.25 -5.34 -7.69
N GLY A 199 16.06 -4.92 -8.66
CA GLY A 199 16.14 -5.48 -10.00
C GLY A 199 14.96 -5.16 -10.92
N PHE A 200 14.19 -4.11 -10.62
CA PHE A 200 13.33 -3.47 -11.61
C PHE A 200 14.17 -2.77 -12.68
N ALA A 201 13.67 -2.77 -13.92
CA ALA A 201 14.28 -2.04 -15.02
C ALA A 201 14.51 -0.57 -14.64
N ASP A 202 15.65 -0.02 -15.08
CA ASP A 202 16.06 1.37 -14.87
C ASP A 202 16.29 1.78 -13.39
N SER A 203 16.17 0.85 -12.44
CA SER A 203 16.46 1.11 -11.02
C SER A 203 17.96 1.23 -10.71
N ASN A 204 18.83 0.80 -11.62
CA ASN A 204 20.30 0.82 -11.49
C ASN A 204 20.85 0.10 -10.25
N HIS A 205 20.05 -0.75 -9.61
CA HIS A 205 20.52 -1.64 -8.56
C HIS A 205 21.45 -2.72 -9.12
N THR A 206 22.29 -3.31 -8.27
CA THR A 206 23.14 -4.45 -8.63
C THR A 206 22.80 -5.71 -7.82
N PRO A 207 23.08 -6.91 -8.37
CA PRO A 207 23.01 -8.15 -7.61
C PRO A 207 23.85 -8.11 -6.32
N GLU A 208 25.02 -7.45 -6.34
CA GLU A 208 25.89 -7.31 -5.18
C GLU A 208 25.24 -6.50 -4.07
N GLN A 209 24.55 -5.40 -4.40
CA GLN A 209 23.80 -4.60 -3.42
C GLN A 209 22.66 -5.41 -2.78
N LEU A 210 21.92 -6.17 -3.59
CA LEU A 210 20.86 -7.06 -3.12
C LEU A 210 21.42 -8.10 -2.13
N ARG A 211 22.55 -8.75 -2.46
CA ARG A 211 23.23 -9.69 -1.55
C ARG A 211 23.65 -9.01 -0.26
N ALA A 212 24.31 -7.84 -0.36
CA ALA A 212 24.78 -7.10 0.81
C ALA A 212 23.64 -6.75 1.78
N VAL A 213 22.51 -6.26 1.27
CA VAL A 213 21.34 -5.92 2.10
C VAL A 213 20.73 -7.17 2.75
N THR A 214 20.54 -8.25 1.99
CA THR A 214 19.94 -9.48 2.54
C THR A 214 20.85 -10.18 3.55
N ASP A 215 22.17 -10.19 3.32
CA ASP A 215 23.16 -10.71 4.26
C ASP A 215 23.23 -9.87 5.54
N TYR A 216 23.18 -8.54 5.41
CA TYR A 216 23.10 -7.64 6.56
C TYR A 216 21.85 -7.93 7.40
N LEU A 217 20.66 -7.96 6.79
CA LEU A 217 19.41 -8.21 7.51
C LEU A 217 19.43 -9.58 8.21
N ARG A 218 19.95 -10.63 7.57
CA ARG A 218 20.08 -11.94 8.22
C ARG A 218 21.08 -11.94 9.37
N SER A 219 22.23 -11.28 9.21
CA SER A 219 23.31 -11.33 10.21
C SER A 219 23.01 -10.47 11.44
N THR A 220 22.28 -9.37 11.28
CA THR A 220 21.92 -8.45 12.37
C THR A 220 20.63 -8.81 13.08
N THR A 221 19.72 -9.54 12.42
CA THR A 221 18.47 -9.97 13.04
C THR A 221 18.71 -11.13 14.02
N PRO A 222 18.29 -11.00 15.30
CA PRO A 222 18.44 -12.08 16.29
C PRO A 222 17.76 -13.38 15.82
N GLY A 223 18.54 -14.45 15.69
CA GLY A 223 18.07 -15.75 15.20
C GLY A 223 18.03 -15.90 13.67
N GLY A 224 18.54 -14.92 12.92
CA GLY A 224 18.43 -14.85 11.46
C GLY A 224 17.11 -14.25 10.99
N ALA A 225 16.90 -14.17 9.68
CA ALA A 225 15.66 -13.67 9.09
C ALA A 225 15.16 -14.62 7.97
N TYR A 226 13.85 -14.69 7.82
CA TYR A 226 13.18 -15.21 6.61
C TYR A 226 12.87 -14.00 5.73
N ILE A 227 13.47 -13.93 4.54
CA ILE A 227 13.39 -12.72 3.69
C ILE A 227 12.55 -12.99 2.44
N MET A 228 11.50 -12.20 2.25
CA MET A 228 10.64 -12.22 1.06
C MET A 228 11.06 -11.11 0.07
N ALA A 229 11.23 -11.44 -1.21
CA ALA A 229 11.47 -10.45 -2.26
C ALA A 229 10.17 -10.01 -2.93
N GLY A 230 9.92 -8.71 -2.99
CA GLY A 230 9.05 -8.09 -3.98
C GLY A 230 9.83 -7.86 -5.28
N THR A 231 9.63 -8.71 -6.28
CA THR A 231 10.38 -8.68 -7.54
C THR A 231 9.56 -8.09 -8.68
N PRO A 232 10.18 -7.75 -9.82
CA PRO A 232 9.45 -7.53 -11.06
C PRO A 232 8.56 -8.72 -11.43
N ALA A 233 7.48 -8.48 -12.16
CA ALA A 233 6.58 -9.52 -12.66
C ALA A 233 7.29 -10.52 -13.58
N HIS A 234 8.28 -10.03 -14.34
CA HIS A 234 9.03 -10.80 -15.33
C HIS A 234 10.40 -11.26 -14.83
N TRP A 235 10.63 -11.28 -13.51
CA TRP A 235 11.93 -11.55 -12.87
C TRP A 235 12.66 -12.75 -13.47
N ARG A 236 11.99 -13.91 -13.62
CA ARG A 236 12.56 -15.16 -14.16
C ARG A 236 13.08 -15.02 -15.58
N SER A 237 12.43 -14.16 -16.38
CA SER A 237 12.71 -14.02 -17.81
C SER A 237 13.67 -12.86 -18.14
N SER A 238 13.99 -12.00 -17.16
CA SER A 238 14.80 -10.78 -17.34
C SER A 238 14.32 -9.89 -18.49
N GLN A 239 13.00 -9.69 -18.57
CA GLN A 239 12.32 -8.94 -19.63
C GLN A 239 11.36 -7.91 -19.06
N SER A 240 10.83 -7.04 -19.92
CA SER A 240 9.80 -6.04 -19.59
C SER A 240 10.21 -5.17 -18.39
N ASP A 241 9.65 -5.42 -17.21
CA ASP A 241 9.86 -4.65 -15.99
C ASP A 241 11.05 -5.14 -15.15
N ALA A 242 11.68 -6.23 -15.54
CA ALA A 242 12.89 -6.73 -14.91
C ALA A 242 14.16 -6.19 -15.55
N ASP A 243 15.17 -5.95 -14.73
CA ASP A 243 16.53 -5.68 -15.19
C ASP A 243 17.05 -6.85 -16.05
N ARG A 244 17.80 -6.51 -17.11
CA ARG A 244 18.32 -7.48 -18.09
C ARG A 244 19.61 -8.15 -17.65
N ASN A 245 20.22 -7.73 -16.54
CA ASN A 245 21.40 -8.37 -16.00
C ASN A 245 21.06 -9.81 -15.59
N PRO A 246 21.66 -10.83 -16.24
CA PRO A 246 21.31 -12.23 -16.01
C PRO A 246 21.64 -12.71 -14.59
N GLU A 247 22.50 -11.99 -13.86
CA GLU A 247 22.89 -12.32 -12.48
C GLU A 247 21.78 -12.05 -11.45
N PHE A 248 20.72 -11.32 -11.80
CA PHE A 248 19.61 -11.09 -10.88
C PHE A 248 18.80 -12.35 -10.58
N VAL A 249 18.50 -13.19 -11.59
CA VAL A 249 17.74 -14.44 -11.42
C VAL A 249 18.36 -15.39 -10.38
N PRO A 250 19.65 -15.79 -10.51
CA PRO A 250 20.29 -16.61 -9.49
C PRO A 250 20.37 -15.87 -8.16
N THR A 251 20.62 -14.56 -8.16
CA THR A 251 20.72 -13.78 -6.92
C THR A 251 19.40 -13.72 -6.15
N TRP A 252 18.23 -13.58 -6.81
CA TRP A 252 16.95 -13.63 -6.11
C TRP A 252 16.72 -15.00 -5.46
N ILE A 253 16.90 -16.09 -6.20
CA ILE A 253 16.60 -17.43 -5.70
C ILE A 253 17.61 -17.92 -4.64
N GLU A 254 18.83 -17.36 -4.64
CA GLU A 254 19.86 -17.63 -3.63
C GLU A 254 19.77 -16.70 -2.40
N SER A 255 19.31 -15.47 -2.56
CA SER A 255 19.28 -14.49 -1.46
C SER A 255 17.98 -14.49 -0.69
N PHE A 256 16.86 -14.98 -1.24
CA PHE A 256 15.56 -14.89 -0.59
C PHE A 256 14.97 -16.26 -0.21
N ASP A 257 14.09 -16.25 0.79
CA ASP A 257 13.33 -17.41 1.26
C ASP A 257 11.94 -17.47 0.61
N ALA A 258 11.44 -16.34 0.10
CA ALA A 258 10.24 -16.22 -0.70
C ALA A 258 10.40 -15.25 -1.87
N ILE A 259 9.72 -15.50 -2.99
CA ILE A 259 9.61 -14.59 -4.13
C ILE A 259 8.14 -14.19 -4.33
N SER A 260 7.91 -12.89 -4.44
CA SER A 260 6.60 -12.27 -4.66
C SER A 260 6.66 -11.31 -5.85
N PRO A 261 6.33 -11.78 -7.07
CA PRO A 261 6.36 -10.92 -8.26
C PRO A 261 5.21 -9.90 -8.24
N TRP A 262 5.53 -8.63 -8.42
CA TRP A 262 4.57 -7.53 -8.37
C TRP A 262 3.66 -7.49 -9.61
N THR A 263 2.34 -7.63 -9.41
CA THR A 263 1.37 -7.78 -10.52
C THR A 263 0.53 -6.54 -10.81
N ILE A 264 0.54 -5.51 -9.95
CA ILE A 264 -0.22 -4.28 -10.20
C ILE A 264 0.22 -3.65 -11.52
N GLY A 265 -0.76 -3.32 -12.37
CA GLY A 265 -0.52 -2.76 -13.71
C GLY A 265 -0.04 -3.77 -14.76
N ARG A 266 -0.05 -5.08 -14.48
CA ARG A 266 0.35 -6.13 -15.45
C ARG A 266 -0.81 -6.72 -16.22
N TYR A 267 -2.00 -6.69 -15.64
CA TYR A 267 -3.26 -7.13 -16.24
C TYR A 267 -4.40 -6.37 -15.57
N SER A 268 -5.57 -6.30 -16.22
CA SER A 268 -6.68 -5.45 -15.79
C SER A 268 -8.06 -6.13 -15.88
N ASP A 269 -8.11 -7.37 -16.35
CA ASP A 269 -9.34 -8.16 -16.45
C ASP A 269 -9.08 -9.66 -16.24
N GLN A 270 -10.15 -10.46 -16.21
CA GLN A 270 -10.06 -11.91 -15.99
C GLN A 270 -9.27 -12.63 -17.09
N GLN A 271 -9.37 -12.19 -18.35
CA GLN A 271 -8.71 -12.84 -19.48
C GLN A 271 -7.20 -12.62 -19.45
N SER A 272 -6.77 -11.38 -19.19
CA SER A 272 -5.37 -11.01 -19.03
C SER A 272 -4.77 -11.62 -17.76
N ALA A 273 -5.54 -11.76 -16.68
CA ALA A 273 -5.11 -12.50 -15.49
C ALA A 273 -4.88 -14.00 -15.78
N ASP A 274 -5.68 -14.61 -16.66
CA ASP A 274 -5.47 -16.00 -17.10
C ASP A 274 -4.22 -16.15 -17.94
N GLY A 275 -4.03 -15.26 -18.91
CA GLY A 275 -2.80 -15.22 -19.71
C GLY A 275 -1.56 -15.08 -18.83
N PHE A 276 -1.60 -14.16 -17.85
CA PHE A 276 -0.51 -13.99 -16.90
C PHE A 276 -0.26 -15.26 -16.06
N ALA A 277 -1.32 -15.95 -15.62
CA ALA A 277 -1.17 -17.17 -14.84
C ALA A 277 -0.51 -18.31 -15.65
N GLU A 278 -0.93 -18.52 -16.89
CA GLU A 278 -0.37 -19.54 -17.77
C GLU A 278 1.07 -19.22 -18.20
N ASP A 279 1.39 -17.95 -18.49
CA ASP A 279 2.70 -17.55 -19.04
C ASP A 279 3.76 -17.23 -17.97
N ARG A 280 3.33 -16.74 -16.80
CA ARG A 280 4.22 -16.25 -15.73
C ARG A 280 4.15 -17.13 -14.51
N ILE A 281 3.01 -17.18 -13.81
CA ILE A 281 2.88 -17.92 -12.53
C ILE A 281 3.32 -19.37 -12.68
N LYS A 282 2.80 -20.07 -13.70
CA LYS A 282 3.17 -21.45 -13.99
C LYS A 282 4.69 -21.63 -14.16
N GLY A 283 5.30 -20.81 -15.02
CA GLY A 283 6.73 -20.92 -15.30
C GLY A 283 7.61 -20.55 -14.11
N ASP A 284 7.16 -19.64 -13.25
CA ASP A 284 7.86 -19.27 -12.03
C ASP A 284 7.83 -20.40 -11.00
N VAL A 285 6.67 -21.02 -10.79
CA VAL A 285 6.53 -22.19 -9.90
C VAL A 285 7.37 -23.36 -10.41
N GLU A 286 7.29 -23.69 -11.71
CA GLU A 286 8.10 -24.75 -12.30
C GLU A 286 9.62 -24.48 -12.15
N PHE A 287 10.05 -23.22 -12.30
CA PHE A 287 11.44 -22.83 -12.10
C PHE A 287 11.89 -23.05 -10.64
N ILE A 288 11.09 -22.60 -9.68
CA ILE A 288 11.37 -22.74 -8.24
C ILE A 288 11.43 -24.23 -7.84
N GLU A 289 10.48 -25.04 -8.30
CA GLU A 289 10.49 -26.48 -8.03
C GLU A 289 11.73 -27.18 -8.60
N ASN A 290 12.16 -26.78 -9.80
CA ASN A 290 13.37 -27.33 -10.43
C ASN A 290 14.63 -26.90 -9.68
N TRP A 291 14.69 -25.65 -9.22
CA TRP A 291 15.77 -25.16 -8.37
C TRP A 291 15.87 -25.97 -7.07
N GLU A 292 14.74 -26.18 -6.39
CA GLU A 292 14.71 -26.97 -5.15
C GLU A 292 15.20 -28.40 -5.38
N LYS A 293 14.77 -29.07 -6.46
CA LYS A 293 15.26 -30.41 -6.84
C LYS A 293 16.76 -30.45 -7.08
N GLN A 294 17.34 -29.40 -7.65
CA GLN A 294 18.76 -29.34 -8.01
C GLN A 294 19.66 -28.93 -6.84
N LYS A 295 19.19 -28.03 -5.97
CA LYS A 295 20.00 -27.37 -4.94
C LYS A 295 19.62 -27.75 -3.50
N GLY A 296 18.47 -28.40 -3.30
CA GLY A 296 17.96 -28.79 -1.99
C GLY A 296 17.50 -27.63 -1.12
N ARG A 297 17.26 -26.45 -1.70
CA ARG A 297 16.75 -25.26 -1.00
C ARG A 297 15.37 -24.90 -1.51
N HIS A 298 14.40 -24.88 -0.61
CA HIS A 298 13.05 -24.41 -0.88
C HIS A 298 13.02 -22.88 -0.94
N VAL A 299 12.19 -22.35 -1.83
CA VAL A 299 11.83 -20.92 -1.90
C VAL A 299 10.31 -20.86 -2.08
N ASP A 300 9.63 -20.12 -1.22
CA ASP A 300 8.18 -19.98 -1.33
C ASP A 300 7.81 -19.05 -2.50
N TYR A 301 6.73 -19.37 -3.20
CA TYR A 301 6.15 -18.50 -4.21
C TYR A 301 4.90 -17.81 -3.67
N VAL A 302 4.91 -16.47 -3.65
CA VAL A 302 3.88 -15.64 -3.02
C VAL A 302 3.26 -14.70 -4.06
N PRO A 303 2.25 -15.15 -4.84
CA PRO A 303 1.64 -14.31 -5.85
C PRO A 303 0.93 -13.09 -5.23
N VAL A 304 1.01 -11.97 -5.95
CA VAL A 304 0.31 -10.72 -5.64
C VAL A 304 -1.05 -10.69 -6.32
N VAL A 305 -2.10 -10.33 -5.57
CA VAL A 305 -3.47 -10.16 -6.07
C VAL A 305 -4.04 -8.81 -5.67
N HIS A 306 -5.00 -8.29 -6.44
CA HIS A 306 -5.64 -6.99 -6.15
C HIS A 306 -7.12 -6.91 -6.58
N PRO A 307 -7.93 -6.06 -5.90
CA PRO A 307 -9.36 -5.86 -6.18
C PRO A 307 -9.67 -5.28 -7.56
N GLY A 308 -8.75 -4.48 -8.10
CA GLY A 308 -8.88 -3.63 -9.28
C GLY A 308 -7.93 -2.43 -9.14
N GLY A 309 -8.19 -1.33 -9.85
CA GLY A 309 -7.38 -0.12 -9.79
C GLY A 309 -7.96 1.09 -10.54
N SER A 310 -7.79 2.27 -9.96
CA SER A 310 -8.20 3.56 -10.52
C SER A 310 -7.39 4.68 -9.86
N ALA A 311 -6.66 5.45 -10.67
CA ALA A 311 -5.77 6.51 -10.20
C ALA A 311 -5.73 7.70 -11.17
N LEU A 312 -6.90 8.09 -11.69
CA LEU A 312 -7.06 9.27 -12.54
C LEU A 312 -6.59 10.53 -11.81
N ASN A 313 -7.08 10.75 -10.58
CA ASN A 313 -6.79 11.97 -9.83
C ASN A 313 -5.31 12.06 -9.43
N MET A 314 -4.74 11.00 -8.83
CA MET A 314 -3.31 10.94 -8.47
C MET A 314 -2.40 11.18 -9.68
N SER A 315 -2.71 10.55 -10.81
CA SER A 315 -1.90 10.67 -12.05
C SER A 315 -2.14 11.97 -12.81
N GLN A 316 -3.03 12.85 -12.31
CA GLN A 316 -3.43 14.10 -12.95
C GLN A 316 -3.93 13.88 -14.39
N GLY A 317 -4.74 12.82 -14.57
CA GLY A 317 -5.35 12.47 -15.85
C GLY A 317 -4.48 11.63 -16.79
N LYS A 318 -3.25 11.25 -16.39
CA LYS A 318 -2.38 10.39 -17.21
C LYS A 318 -2.86 8.94 -17.26
N TRP A 319 -3.49 8.45 -16.20
CA TRP A 319 -4.02 7.09 -16.10
C TRP A 319 -5.54 7.06 -16.23
N ALA A 320 -6.07 5.93 -16.68
CA ALA A 320 -7.50 5.78 -16.89
C ALA A 320 -8.25 5.68 -15.56
N PHE A 321 -9.41 6.35 -15.50
CA PHE A 321 -10.41 6.11 -14.48
C PHE A 321 -10.97 4.68 -14.62
N ASN A 322 -10.97 3.93 -13.52
CA ASN A 322 -11.35 2.52 -13.45
C ASN A 322 -10.56 1.64 -14.46
N GLY A 323 -9.25 1.88 -14.55
CA GLY A 323 -8.36 1.22 -15.52
C GLY A 323 -8.24 -0.30 -15.33
N ALA A 324 -8.49 -0.81 -14.12
CA ALA A 324 -8.68 -2.23 -13.84
C ALA A 324 -10.02 -2.41 -13.09
N PRO A 325 -11.14 -2.57 -13.82
CA PRO A 325 -12.47 -2.72 -13.23
C PRO A 325 -12.51 -3.85 -12.22
N ARG A 326 -13.15 -3.60 -11.07
CA ARG A 326 -13.23 -4.59 -9.99
C ARG A 326 -14.22 -5.73 -10.31
N GLN A 327 -15.10 -5.53 -11.30
CA GLN A 327 -16.06 -6.49 -11.86
C GLN A 327 -16.86 -7.24 -10.79
N GLY A 328 -17.34 -6.53 -9.78
CA GLY A 328 -18.07 -7.12 -8.65
C GLY A 328 -17.30 -8.16 -7.84
N GLY A 329 -15.98 -8.18 -7.94
CA GLY A 329 -15.11 -9.15 -7.26
C GLY A 329 -14.63 -10.31 -8.14
N ARG A 330 -15.17 -10.46 -9.36
CA ARG A 330 -14.80 -11.55 -10.27
C ARG A 330 -13.34 -11.46 -10.72
N PHE A 331 -12.85 -10.25 -10.93
CA PHE A 331 -11.45 -10.00 -11.28
C PHE A 331 -10.49 -10.51 -10.19
N LEU A 332 -10.69 -10.11 -8.93
CA LEU A 332 -9.90 -10.58 -7.80
C LEU A 332 -10.04 -12.10 -7.59
N TRP A 333 -11.26 -12.64 -7.65
CA TRP A 333 -11.49 -14.07 -7.47
C TRP A 333 -10.77 -14.91 -8.52
N ARG A 334 -10.72 -14.44 -9.77
CA ARG A 334 -10.00 -15.14 -10.84
C ARG A 334 -8.50 -15.23 -10.58
N GLN A 335 -7.89 -14.14 -10.10
CA GLN A 335 -6.48 -14.14 -9.69
C GLN A 335 -6.23 -15.15 -8.55
N LEU A 336 -7.12 -15.21 -7.56
CA LEU A 336 -7.03 -16.12 -6.43
C LEU A 336 -7.15 -17.59 -6.85
N TYR A 337 -8.10 -17.90 -7.74
CA TYR A 337 -8.23 -19.22 -8.33
C TYR A 337 -6.96 -19.62 -9.09
N ASN A 338 -6.43 -18.73 -9.93
CA ASN A 338 -5.21 -18.97 -10.70
C ASN A 338 -3.99 -19.22 -9.79
N ALA A 339 -3.79 -18.37 -8.78
CA ALA A 339 -2.75 -18.56 -7.78
C ALA A 339 -2.87 -19.92 -7.08
N ARG A 340 -4.09 -20.29 -6.65
CA ARG A 340 -4.33 -21.55 -5.94
C ARG A 340 -4.12 -22.77 -6.83
N ARG A 341 -4.57 -22.70 -8.09
CA ARG A 341 -4.40 -23.76 -9.10
C ARG A 341 -2.93 -24.10 -9.35
N TYR A 342 -2.04 -23.11 -9.24
CA TYR A 342 -0.58 -23.29 -9.34
C TYR A 342 0.11 -23.56 -8.00
N GLY A 343 -0.65 -23.95 -6.96
CA GLY A 343 -0.09 -24.47 -5.72
C GLY A 343 0.29 -23.42 -4.68
N ALA A 344 -0.07 -22.14 -4.89
CA ALA A 344 0.20 -21.10 -3.90
C ALA A 344 -0.39 -21.47 -2.52
N LYS A 345 0.42 -21.26 -1.48
CA LYS A 345 0.05 -21.44 -0.07
C LYS A 345 -0.02 -20.10 0.67
N ILE A 346 0.66 -19.09 0.15
CA ILE A 346 0.73 -17.74 0.70
C ILE A 346 0.28 -16.82 -0.41
N VAL A 347 -0.57 -15.84 -0.11
CA VAL A 347 -0.95 -14.80 -1.06
C VAL A 347 -0.76 -13.44 -0.41
N TYR A 348 -0.27 -12.50 -1.22
CA TYR A 348 -0.13 -11.11 -0.85
C TYR A 348 -1.21 -10.27 -1.56
N GLY A 349 -2.12 -9.68 -0.80
CA GLY A 349 -3.11 -8.73 -1.30
C GLY A 349 -2.52 -7.32 -1.36
N ALA A 350 -2.37 -6.79 -2.57
CA ALA A 350 -1.96 -5.41 -2.81
C ALA A 350 -3.21 -4.54 -3.09
N MET A 351 -3.66 -3.68 -2.19
CA MET A 351 -3.17 -3.44 -0.83
C MET A 351 -4.34 -3.16 0.12
N TRP A 352 -4.16 -3.32 1.44
CA TRP A 352 -5.28 -3.18 2.38
C TRP A 352 -5.90 -1.80 2.31
N ASP A 353 -5.09 -0.74 2.42
CA ASP A 353 -5.51 0.65 2.59
C ASP A 353 -5.12 1.60 1.43
N GLU A 354 -4.65 1.09 0.30
CA GLU A 354 -4.16 1.86 -0.86
C GLU A 354 -5.29 2.50 -1.69
N TYR A 355 -5.87 3.59 -1.18
CA TYR A 355 -6.90 4.36 -1.90
C TYR A 355 -6.35 5.18 -3.08
N ASP A 356 -5.06 5.56 -3.05
CA ASP A 356 -4.41 6.37 -4.09
C ASP A 356 -4.43 5.66 -5.45
N GLU A 357 -4.07 4.38 -5.47
CA GLU A 357 -4.12 3.53 -6.67
C GLU A 357 -5.48 2.85 -6.90
N GLY A 358 -6.38 2.97 -5.94
CA GLY A 358 -7.67 2.30 -5.92
C GLY A 358 -7.57 0.77 -5.83
N THR A 359 -6.48 0.25 -5.26
CA THR A 359 -6.25 -1.20 -5.02
C THR A 359 -6.67 -1.63 -3.61
N ASN A 360 -7.22 -0.71 -2.80
CA ASN A 360 -7.69 -0.95 -1.44
C ASN A 360 -8.73 -2.09 -1.30
N PHE A 361 -8.56 -2.93 -0.28
CA PHE A 361 -9.56 -3.93 0.15
C PHE A 361 -10.57 -3.35 1.15
N ILE A 362 -10.18 -2.34 1.92
CA ILE A 362 -11.01 -1.72 2.96
C ILE A 362 -12.20 -0.93 2.38
N PRO A 363 -13.20 -0.58 3.21
CA PRO A 363 -14.50 -0.09 2.74
C PRO A 363 -14.49 1.12 1.80
N VAL A 364 -15.33 1.04 0.79
CA VAL A 364 -15.64 2.11 -0.18
C VAL A 364 -17.15 2.33 -0.15
N VAL A 365 -17.62 3.56 -0.35
CA VAL A 365 -19.06 3.80 -0.46
C VAL A 365 -19.70 2.95 -1.57
N SER A 366 -20.85 2.36 -1.28
CA SER A 366 -21.53 1.43 -2.18
C SER A 366 -22.00 2.09 -3.48
N HIS A 367 -22.48 3.34 -3.40
CA HIS A 367 -23.17 3.98 -4.51
C HIS A 367 -22.64 5.36 -4.88
N LYS A 368 -22.65 5.69 -6.17
CA LYS A 368 -22.33 7.02 -6.71
C LYS A 368 -23.06 8.16 -6.01
N ARG A 369 -24.31 7.95 -5.57
CA ARG A 369 -25.10 8.94 -4.82
C ARG A 369 -24.51 9.34 -3.45
N GLN A 370 -23.58 8.55 -2.93
CA GLN A 370 -22.89 8.79 -1.66
C GLN A 370 -21.59 9.58 -1.85
N LEU A 371 -21.13 9.74 -3.10
CA LEU A 371 -19.90 10.46 -3.39
C LEU A 371 -20.08 11.95 -3.07
N PRO A 372 -19.10 12.57 -2.40
CA PRO A 372 -19.05 14.01 -2.33
C PRO A 372 -18.60 14.59 -3.67
N HIS A 373 -18.63 15.91 -3.77
CA HIS A 373 -18.14 16.66 -4.92
C HIS A 373 -17.43 17.91 -4.43
N ASP A 374 -16.47 18.36 -5.22
CA ASP A 374 -15.94 19.72 -5.10
C ASP A 374 -16.86 20.72 -5.78
N GLU A 375 -16.80 21.98 -5.36
CA GLU A 375 -17.67 23.05 -5.86
C GLU A 375 -17.54 23.28 -7.37
N GLU A 376 -16.34 23.08 -7.91
CA GLU A 376 -16.02 23.31 -9.32
C GLU A 376 -16.21 22.06 -10.20
N GLY A 377 -16.52 20.90 -9.60
CA GLY A 377 -16.63 19.62 -10.29
C GLY A 377 -15.33 19.17 -10.98
N ARG A 378 -14.18 19.53 -10.41
CA ARG A 378 -12.84 19.23 -10.94
C ARG A 378 -12.47 17.76 -10.83
N PHE A 379 -12.92 17.07 -9.79
CA PHE A 379 -12.43 15.74 -9.46
C PHE A 379 -13.50 14.68 -9.65
N ARG A 380 -13.12 13.60 -10.34
CA ARG A 380 -14.02 12.45 -10.55
C ARG A 380 -13.74 11.42 -9.46
N LEU A 381 -14.76 11.13 -8.65
CA LEU A 381 -14.69 10.08 -7.62
C LEU A 381 -15.43 8.81 -8.05
N MET A 382 -15.12 7.71 -7.38
CA MET A 382 -15.57 6.36 -7.69
C MET A 382 -16.19 5.68 -6.45
N ALA A 383 -17.31 4.99 -6.68
CA ALA A 383 -18.01 4.13 -5.73
C ALA A 383 -18.01 2.68 -6.22
N LEU A 384 -18.50 1.73 -5.40
CA LEU A 384 -18.52 0.31 -5.79
C LEU A 384 -19.49 -0.03 -6.93
N ASP A 385 -20.52 0.78 -7.15
CA ASP A 385 -21.47 0.61 -8.26
C ASP A 385 -20.97 1.15 -9.61
N GLU A 386 -19.69 1.54 -9.72
CA GLU A 386 -19.08 1.98 -10.99
C GLU A 386 -19.21 0.92 -12.09
N ASP A 387 -19.03 -0.35 -11.73
CA ASP A 387 -19.10 -1.49 -12.63
C ASP A 387 -20.53 -2.04 -12.83
N GLY A 388 -21.54 -1.35 -12.29
CA GLY A 388 -22.96 -1.75 -12.41
C GLY A 388 -23.42 -2.79 -11.41
N TYR A 389 -22.70 -2.98 -10.30
CA TYR A 389 -23.04 -3.92 -9.23
C TYR A 389 -23.55 -3.22 -7.98
N ASP A 390 -24.56 -3.80 -7.32
CA ASP A 390 -25.02 -3.37 -5.99
C ASP A 390 -24.34 -4.21 -4.90
N LEU A 391 -23.36 -3.61 -4.23
CA LEU A 391 -22.42 -4.27 -3.31
C LEU A 391 -22.33 -3.53 -1.98
N PRO A 392 -22.27 -4.25 -0.85
CA PRO A 392 -21.98 -3.63 0.45
C PRO A 392 -20.53 -3.12 0.49
N SER A 393 -20.26 -2.13 1.34
CA SER A 393 -18.93 -1.48 1.39
C SER A 393 -17.80 -2.41 1.81
N ASP A 394 -18.09 -3.46 2.58
CA ASP A 394 -17.13 -4.48 3.03
C ASP A 394 -16.87 -5.61 2.02
N TRP A 395 -17.42 -5.54 0.80
CA TRP A 395 -17.44 -6.65 -0.17
C TRP A 395 -16.07 -7.29 -0.44
N TYR A 396 -15.03 -6.47 -0.65
CA TYR A 396 -13.69 -6.98 -0.98
C TYR A 396 -12.97 -7.60 0.22
N MET A 397 -13.30 -7.16 1.45
CA MET A 397 -12.83 -7.82 2.66
C MET A 397 -13.43 -9.23 2.81
N ARG A 398 -14.71 -9.42 2.42
CA ARG A 398 -15.35 -10.74 2.41
C ARG A 398 -14.68 -11.69 1.42
N ILE A 399 -14.31 -11.20 0.23
CA ILE A 399 -13.58 -12.00 -0.77
C ILE A 399 -12.22 -12.43 -0.23
N ALA A 400 -11.45 -11.51 0.34
CA ALA A 400 -10.16 -11.82 0.96
C ALA A 400 -10.32 -12.84 2.11
N GLY A 401 -11.34 -12.66 2.94
CA GLY A 401 -11.66 -13.60 4.02
C GLY A 401 -11.98 -15.00 3.52
N MET A 402 -12.79 -15.10 2.46
CA MET A 402 -13.13 -16.37 1.84
C MET A 402 -11.89 -17.06 1.26
N ALA A 403 -11.01 -16.30 0.63
CA ALA A 403 -9.75 -16.81 0.13
C ALA A 403 -8.84 -17.30 1.27
N ALA A 404 -8.78 -16.57 2.39
CA ALA A 404 -8.02 -16.97 3.58
C ALA A 404 -8.52 -18.30 4.16
N GLU A 405 -9.83 -18.56 4.18
CA GLU A 405 -10.39 -19.88 4.52
C GLU A 405 -9.90 -20.96 3.54
N GLY A 406 -9.81 -20.63 2.26
CA GLY A 406 -9.29 -21.51 1.20
C GLY A 406 -7.83 -21.90 1.40
N PHE A 407 -6.95 -20.94 1.68
CA PHE A 407 -5.53 -21.20 1.96
C PHE A 407 -5.33 -22.03 3.24
N LYS A 408 -6.23 -21.89 4.22
CA LYS A 408 -6.24 -22.71 5.45
C LYS A 408 -6.86 -24.10 5.25
N GLY A 409 -7.28 -24.46 4.04
CA GLY A 409 -7.89 -25.74 3.72
C GLY A 409 -9.30 -25.94 4.31
N GLN A 410 -9.97 -24.87 4.72
CA GLN A 410 -11.33 -24.93 5.29
C GLN A 410 -12.40 -25.00 4.20
N ARG A 411 -12.05 -24.58 2.98
CA ARG A 411 -12.87 -24.65 1.78
C ARG A 411 -11.98 -24.76 0.55
N GLU A 412 -12.60 -25.09 -0.57
CA GLU A 412 -11.94 -25.05 -1.88
C GLU A 412 -12.12 -23.66 -2.52
N ILE A 413 -11.08 -23.18 -3.21
CA ILE A 413 -11.17 -22.02 -4.12
C ILE A 413 -11.43 -22.61 -5.51
N VAL A 414 -12.69 -22.56 -5.94
CA VAL A 414 -13.14 -23.04 -7.25
C VAL A 414 -13.17 -21.90 -8.26
N GLU A 415 -13.26 -22.26 -9.55
CA GLU A 415 -13.29 -21.31 -10.67
C GLU A 415 -14.49 -20.35 -10.59
N ASP A 416 -15.66 -20.87 -10.24
CA ASP A 416 -16.89 -20.08 -10.13
C ASP A 416 -16.82 -19.07 -8.99
N PHE A 417 -17.28 -17.85 -9.27
CA PHE A 417 -17.34 -16.78 -8.27
C PHE A 417 -18.44 -17.06 -7.23
N PRO A 418 -18.12 -17.14 -5.92
CA PRO A 418 -19.03 -17.55 -4.86
C PRO A 418 -19.94 -16.40 -4.38
N GLU A 419 -20.70 -15.81 -5.30
CA GLU A 419 -21.50 -14.61 -5.05
C GLU A 419 -22.52 -14.82 -3.92
N LYS A 420 -23.19 -15.98 -3.90
CA LYS A 420 -24.22 -16.28 -2.89
C LYS A 420 -23.61 -16.32 -1.49
N GLU A 421 -22.50 -17.04 -1.33
CA GLU A 421 -21.81 -17.18 -0.05
C GLU A 421 -21.25 -15.85 0.45
N LEU A 422 -20.82 -14.96 -0.45
CA LEU A 422 -20.36 -13.62 -0.11
C LEU A 422 -21.52 -12.69 0.32
N ARG A 423 -22.70 -12.83 -0.30
CA ARG A 423 -23.91 -12.12 0.14
C ARG A 423 -24.38 -12.61 1.51
N ASP A 424 -24.30 -13.92 1.74
CA ASP A 424 -24.65 -14.58 3.02
C ASP A 424 -23.50 -14.58 4.06
N TRP A 425 -22.45 -13.78 3.85
CA TRP A 425 -21.20 -13.83 4.61
C TRP A 425 -21.38 -13.76 6.12
N TRP A 426 -22.19 -12.81 6.60
CA TRP A 426 -22.47 -12.60 8.02
C TRP A 426 -23.56 -13.55 8.57
N GLY A 427 -24.27 -14.27 7.70
CA GLY A 427 -25.25 -15.28 8.10
C GLY A 427 -24.62 -16.61 8.53
N THR A 428 -23.39 -16.87 8.08
CA THR A 428 -22.69 -18.15 8.28
C THR A 428 -21.52 -18.08 9.25
N ARG A 429 -21.12 -16.88 9.69
CA ARG A 429 -19.99 -16.66 10.60
C ARG A 429 -20.47 -16.23 11.99
N PRO A 430 -19.74 -16.58 13.06
CA PRO A 430 -20.08 -16.16 14.41
C PRO A 430 -20.21 -14.64 14.49
N LYS A 431 -21.34 -14.15 15.03
CA LYS A 431 -21.53 -12.73 15.28
C LYS A 431 -20.56 -12.28 16.38
N TYR A 432 -19.89 -11.16 16.13
CA TYR A 432 -19.00 -10.54 17.09
C TYR A 432 -19.83 -9.84 18.17
N GLU A 433 -19.67 -10.24 19.43
CA GLU A 433 -19.98 -9.38 20.57
C GLU A 433 -18.70 -8.65 20.94
N LEU A 434 -18.71 -7.32 20.85
CA LEU A 434 -17.70 -6.47 21.48
C LEU A 434 -17.62 -6.91 22.94
N GLY A 435 -16.50 -7.51 23.34
CA GLY A 435 -16.27 -7.84 24.74
C GLY A 435 -16.43 -6.56 25.54
N GLN A 436 -17.51 -6.47 26.31
CA GLN A 436 -17.60 -5.49 27.38
C GLN A 436 -16.33 -5.67 28.19
N SER A 437 -15.53 -4.60 28.29
CA SER A 437 -14.46 -4.54 29.26
C SER A 437 -15.05 -5.02 30.59
N SER A 438 -14.38 -5.98 31.22
CA SER A 438 -14.66 -6.43 32.57
C SER A 438 -14.35 -5.29 33.55
N GLY A 439 -15.19 -4.26 33.51
CA GLY A 439 -15.29 -3.22 34.51
C GLY A 439 -16.15 -3.75 35.65
N SER A 440 -15.48 -4.09 36.75
CA SER A 440 -16.06 -4.25 38.08
C SER A 440 -17.23 -3.30 38.30
N GLY A 441 -18.38 -3.88 38.66
CA GLY A 441 -19.56 -3.12 39.05
C GLY A 441 -19.25 -2.15 40.18
N VAL A 442 -19.51 -0.87 39.94
CA VAL A 442 -19.70 0.11 41.01
C VAL A 442 -20.95 0.90 40.65
N ALA A 443 -21.95 0.77 41.51
CA ALA A 443 -23.17 1.56 41.47
C ALA A 443 -22.90 2.96 42.06
N SER A 444 -23.27 4.00 41.32
CA SER A 444 -23.63 5.34 41.81
C SER A 444 -24.09 6.12 40.58
N GLY A 445 -25.28 6.71 40.49
CA GLY A 445 -25.90 7.60 41.46
C GLY A 445 -26.11 8.92 40.73
N SER A 446 -27.36 9.18 40.36
CA SER A 446 -27.84 10.39 39.68
C SER A 446 -27.47 11.68 40.45
N GLY A 447 -26.92 12.67 39.74
CA GLY A 447 -26.67 14.01 40.28
C GLY A 447 -26.55 15.05 39.17
N SER A 448 -27.57 15.89 39.06
CA SER A 448 -27.65 17.12 38.25
C SER A 448 -26.80 18.26 38.81
N GLY A 449 -26.19 19.09 37.96
CA GLY A 449 -25.61 20.38 38.38
C GLY A 449 -24.90 21.15 37.25
N LEU A 450 -25.32 22.40 37.05
CA LEU A 450 -24.91 23.39 36.04
C LEU A 450 -23.58 24.10 36.37
N GLY A 451 -22.94 24.71 35.37
CA GLY A 451 -21.97 25.82 35.58
C GLY A 451 -21.02 26.10 34.41
N GLN A 452 -21.18 27.26 33.76
CA GLN A 452 -20.32 27.88 32.73
C GLN A 452 -18.93 28.30 33.28
N GLU A 453 -17.92 28.38 32.41
CA GLU A 453 -17.18 29.64 32.14
C GLU A 453 -16.26 29.54 30.92
N ALA A 454 -16.20 30.63 30.16
CA ALA A 454 -15.50 30.81 28.90
C ALA A 454 -14.14 31.50 29.09
N GLY A 455 -13.13 31.13 28.29
CA GLY A 455 -11.81 31.76 28.27
C GLY A 455 -11.36 32.13 26.86
N ASN A 456 -11.19 33.44 26.66
CA ASN A 456 -10.70 34.20 25.50
C ASN A 456 -9.81 33.48 24.46
N GLY A 457 -10.25 33.54 23.19
CA GLY A 457 -9.42 33.33 21.99
C GLY A 457 -9.38 34.61 21.13
N GLN A 458 -8.23 34.89 20.52
CA GLN A 458 -7.96 36.06 19.67
C GLN A 458 -8.91 36.13 18.46
N SER A 459 -9.23 37.35 18.00
CA SER A 459 -10.12 37.54 16.86
C SER A 459 -9.43 37.31 15.52
N TYR A 460 -10.20 36.80 14.57
CA TYR A 460 -9.81 36.51 13.17
C TYR A 460 -9.08 37.67 12.47
N GLU A 461 -9.44 38.92 12.80
CA GLU A 461 -8.81 40.13 12.24
C GLU A 461 -7.37 40.36 12.76
N GLN A 462 -7.01 39.82 13.93
CA GLN A 462 -5.64 39.88 14.46
C GLN A 462 -4.72 38.81 13.87
N TRP A 463 -5.27 37.73 13.31
CA TRP A 463 -4.52 36.71 12.59
C TRP A 463 -4.12 37.17 11.18
N LEU A 464 -5.02 37.86 10.46
CA LEU A 464 -4.80 38.34 9.09
C LEU A 464 -3.57 39.27 8.94
N VAL A 465 -3.23 40.03 9.98
CA VAL A 465 -2.07 40.95 9.98
C VAL A 465 -0.74 40.20 10.14
N SER A 466 -0.74 38.95 10.61
CA SER A 466 0.48 38.16 10.83
C SER A 466 0.97 37.36 9.61
N VAL A 467 0.19 37.31 8.52
CA VAL A 467 0.42 36.43 7.36
C VAL A 467 1.09 37.16 6.18
N GLU A 468 1.31 38.47 6.25
CA GLU A 468 1.85 39.26 5.12
C GLU A 468 3.39 39.35 5.03
N GLN A 469 4.15 38.60 5.83
CA GLN A 469 5.62 38.62 5.73
C GLN A 469 6.22 37.23 5.83
N THR A 470 6.21 36.48 4.71
CA THR A 470 7.35 35.68 4.22
C THR A 470 6.97 34.98 2.91
N LYS A 471 7.57 35.42 1.80
CA LYS A 471 7.64 34.68 0.54
C LYS A 471 9.10 34.28 0.33
N GLU A 472 9.37 32.99 0.13
CA GLU A 472 9.93 32.42 -1.10
C GLU A 472 10.52 31.02 -0.85
N GLY A 473 10.08 30.08 -1.69
CA GLY A 473 10.90 28.96 -2.18
C GLY A 473 10.73 27.62 -1.48
N ASP A 474 9.74 26.82 -1.86
CA ASP A 474 9.74 25.38 -1.62
C ASP A 474 9.41 24.62 -2.91
N GLU A 475 10.33 23.72 -3.26
CA GLU A 475 10.24 22.76 -4.34
C GLU A 475 9.39 21.57 -3.85
N LEU A 476 8.38 21.19 -4.64
CA LEU A 476 7.44 20.11 -4.29
C LEU A 476 8.17 18.77 -4.20
N PRO A 477 7.87 17.90 -3.20
CA PRO A 477 8.36 16.53 -3.22
C PRO A 477 7.75 15.78 -4.43
N PRO A 478 8.54 14.96 -5.14
CA PRO A 478 8.03 14.22 -6.29
C PRO A 478 6.95 13.21 -5.86
N PRO A 479 5.88 13.03 -6.66
CA PRO A 479 4.86 12.01 -6.41
C PRO A 479 5.44 10.59 -6.53
N PRO A 480 4.91 9.60 -5.80
CA PRO A 480 5.31 8.22 -6.01
C PRO A 480 4.81 7.73 -7.37
N TYR A 481 5.67 7.00 -8.07
CA TYR A 481 5.47 6.35 -9.37
C TYR A 481 5.31 7.29 -10.59
N SER A 482 6.40 7.95 -10.98
CA SER A 482 6.65 8.30 -12.38
C SER A 482 7.84 7.52 -12.91
N ILE A 483 7.57 6.48 -13.72
CA ILE A 483 8.54 6.03 -14.72
C ILE A 483 8.49 7.08 -15.82
N GLU A 484 9.31 8.12 -15.72
CA GLU A 484 9.92 8.84 -16.84
C GLU A 484 10.90 9.90 -16.31
N ALA A 485 12.10 9.89 -16.91
CA ALA A 485 13.28 10.63 -16.49
C ALA A 485 13.17 12.13 -16.72
N ASP A 486 13.60 12.94 -15.74
CA ASP A 486 13.87 14.35 -15.96
C ASP A 486 15.36 14.55 -16.24
N SER A 487 15.72 14.70 -17.52
CA SER A 487 17.06 15.10 -17.94
C SER A 487 17.15 16.62 -17.91
N GLY A 488 17.50 17.18 -16.76
CA GLY A 488 17.79 18.61 -16.63
C GLY A 488 19.06 19.00 -17.37
N THR A 489 18.93 19.71 -18.50
CA THR A 489 19.98 20.62 -18.97
C THR A 489 19.34 21.92 -19.45
N GLN A 490 19.63 22.99 -18.71
CA GLN A 490 19.25 24.36 -19.03
C GLN A 490 19.83 24.79 -20.39
N SER A 491 19.00 25.36 -21.27
CA SER A 491 19.50 26.21 -22.35
C SER A 491 18.54 27.37 -22.66
N ILE A 492 19.11 28.57 -22.71
CA ILE A 492 18.50 29.88 -22.95
C ILE A 492 18.15 30.03 -24.45
N PRO A 493 17.06 30.71 -24.83
CA PRO A 493 16.57 30.71 -26.21
C PRO A 493 17.30 31.73 -27.11
N THR A 494 17.80 31.29 -28.26
CA THR A 494 18.12 32.17 -29.39
C THR A 494 17.66 31.55 -30.72
N GLY A 495 17.01 32.38 -31.55
CA GLY A 495 16.16 31.99 -32.68
C GLY A 495 16.85 31.35 -33.90
N ARG A 496 16.00 30.74 -34.74
CA ARG A 496 16.34 30.05 -36.00
C ARG A 496 17.06 30.96 -37.01
N PRO A 497 17.93 30.36 -37.83
CA PRO A 497 17.63 30.25 -39.26
C PRO A 497 17.89 28.85 -39.85
N ALA A 498 17.23 28.52 -40.96
CA ALA A 498 17.40 27.29 -41.75
C ALA A 498 18.38 27.51 -42.95
N PRO A 499 18.68 26.50 -43.78
CA PRO A 499 19.85 25.60 -43.76
C PRO A 499 20.81 25.83 -44.97
N PRO A 500 21.86 25.01 -45.13
CA PRO A 500 22.28 24.64 -46.50
C PRO A 500 22.46 23.13 -46.75
N LEU A 501 22.17 22.78 -48.00
CA LEU A 501 22.27 21.49 -48.69
C LEU A 501 23.71 21.09 -49.07
N ALA A 502 23.85 19.78 -49.38
CA ALA A 502 24.94 19.08 -50.07
C ALA A 502 26.06 18.52 -49.17
N THR A 503 26.38 17.23 -49.22
CA THR A 503 26.98 16.58 -50.41
C THR A 503 26.82 15.05 -50.38
N ARG A 504 26.40 14.45 -51.51
CA ARG A 504 26.58 13.03 -51.85
C ARG A 504 27.85 12.89 -52.72
N PRO A 505 28.63 11.79 -52.61
CA PRO A 505 29.58 11.41 -53.65
C PRO A 505 28.92 10.51 -54.71
N ALA A 506 29.27 10.78 -55.97
CA ALA A 506 28.80 10.11 -57.18
C ALA A 506 29.46 8.73 -57.39
N GLY A 507 28.70 7.80 -57.99
CA GLY A 507 29.26 6.61 -58.64
C GLY A 507 29.66 6.91 -60.10
N PRO A 508 30.57 6.11 -60.70
CA PRO A 508 30.83 6.14 -62.14
C PRO A 508 30.27 4.90 -62.90
N PRO A 509 30.21 4.96 -64.24
CA PRO A 509 29.20 4.37 -65.14
C PRO A 509 29.71 3.04 -65.77
N ALA A 510 29.18 2.37 -66.80
CA ALA A 510 28.16 2.51 -67.87
C ALA A 510 27.79 1.06 -68.30
N LEU A 511 26.66 0.72 -68.95
CA LEU A 511 26.10 1.17 -70.24
C LEU A 511 24.58 1.02 -70.26
#